data_AF-A0A660CJS8-F1
#
_entry.id   AF-A0A660CJS8-F1
#
_cell.length_a   1.000
_cell.length_b   1.000
_cell.length_c   1.000
_cell.angle_alpha   90.00
_cell.angle_beta   90.00
_cell.angle_gamma   90.00
#
_symmetry.space_group_name_H-M   'P 1'
#
loop_
_entity.id
_entity.type
_entity.pdbx_description
1 polymer ?
#
loop_
_entity_poly.entity_id
_entity_poly.type
_entity_poly.pdbx_seq_one_letter_code
_entity_poly.pdbx_strand_id
1 'polypeptide(L)' 'MEGIEMACKITHRSLRDQQIRFANREAAERYAEIMGGGVENWVFTTVPSVVAEYGWGPYPERAPRTRQLEAVG' A
#
# COMPACT_ATOMS: atom_id res chain seq x y z
N MET A 1 1.32 -17.52 11.83
CA MET A 1 2.48 -16.70 11.45
C MET A 1 1.97 -15.70 10.44
N GLU A 2 1.77 -14.46 10.89
CA GLU A 2 1.22 -13.36 10.09
C GLU A 2 2.03 -13.17 8.81
N GLY A 3 1.37 -13.34 7.67
CA GLY A 3 1.99 -13.25 6.36
C GLY A 3 2.16 -11.79 5.97
N ILE A 4 3.36 -11.25 6.12
CA ILE A 4 3.73 -10.00 5.45
C ILE A 4 3.86 -10.36 3.97
N GLU A 5 2.80 -10.18 3.20
CA GLU A 5 2.87 -10.34 1.76
C GLU A 5 3.64 -9.17 1.17
N MET A 6 4.41 -9.37 0.11
CA MET A 6 5.22 -8.30 -0.48
C MET A 6 4.44 -7.62 -1.59
N ALA A 7 3.95 -6.41 -1.34
CA ALA A 7 3.28 -5.57 -2.33
C ALA A 7 4.30 -4.78 -3.16
N CYS A 8 3.88 -4.35 -4.34
CA CYS A 8 4.68 -3.48 -5.19
C CYS A 8 3.97 -2.15 -5.36
N LYS A 9 4.60 -1.07 -4.92
CA LYS A 9 4.18 0.30 -5.21
C LYS A 9 4.94 0.79 -6.43
N ILE A 10 4.23 1.26 -7.45
CA ILE A 10 4.83 1.95 -8.59
C ILE A 10 4.58 3.45 -8.52
N THR A 11 5.59 4.22 -8.90
CA THR A 11 5.52 5.68 -8.98
C THR A 11 5.96 6.13 -10.37
N HIS A 12 5.19 6.98 -11.03
CA HIS A 12 5.55 7.50 -12.34
C HIS A 12 6.70 8.50 -12.20
N ARG A 13 7.73 8.39 -13.06
CA ARG A 13 8.92 9.25 -13.00
C ARG A 13 8.63 10.71 -13.36
N SER A 14 7.90 10.92 -14.46
CA SER A 14 7.55 12.26 -14.96
C SER A 14 6.34 12.88 -14.27
N LEU A 15 5.30 12.07 -13.98
CA LEU A 15 4.10 12.50 -13.28
C LEU A 15 4.31 12.32 -11.77
N ARG A 16 4.83 13.37 -11.12
CA ARG A 16 5.32 13.37 -9.73
C ARG A 16 4.33 12.82 -8.69
N ASP A 17 3.04 12.80 -8.99
CA ASP A 17 1.99 12.41 -8.05
C ASP A 17 1.31 11.07 -8.38
N GLN A 18 1.65 10.42 -9.50
CA GLN A 18 0.99 9.17 -9.87
C GLN A 18 1.66 7.98 -9.17
N GLN A 19 1.03 7.53 -8.09
CA GLN A 19 1.42 6.36 -7.31
C GLN A 19 0.31 5.32 -7.31
N ILE A 20 0.66 4.07 -7.54
CA ILE A 20 -0.30 2.95 -7.59
C ILE A 20 0.30 1.79 -6.80
N ARG A 21 -0.53 1.08 -6.03
CA ARG A 21 -0.13 -0.11 -5.27
C ARG A 21 -0.73 -1.36 -5.88
N PHE A 22 0.10 -2.39 -5.96
CA PHE A 22 -0.25 -3.71 -6.46
C PHE A 22 0.09 -4.77 -5.42
N ALA A 23 -0.68 -5.86 -5.43
CA ALA A 23 -0.46 -7.00 -4.53
C ALA A 23 0.87 -7.70 -4.81
N ASN A 24 1.37 -7.67 -6.05
CA ASN A 24 2.64 -8.28 -6.44
C ASN A 24 3.32 -7.45 -7.54
N ARG A 25 4.60 -7.76 -7.80
CA ARG A 25 5.42 -7.07 -8.80
C ARG A 25 4.95 -7.34 -10.23
N GLU A 26 4.57 -8.57 -10.54
CA GLU A 26 4.13 -8.97 -11.89
C GLU A 26 2.91 -8.16 -12.36
N ALA A 27 1.93 -7.93 -11.48
CA ALA A 27 0.77 -7.11 -11.79
C ALA A 27 1.15 -5.64 -12.06
N ALA A 28 2.12 -5.14 -11.30
CA ALA A 28 2.64 -3.79 -11.50
C ALA A 28 3.37 -3.64 -12.83
N GLU A 29 4.19 -4.64 -13.20
CA GLU A 29 4.94 -4.66 -14.46
C GLU A 29 3.97 -4.69 -15.64
N ARG A 30 2.97 -5.58 -15.59
CA ARG A 30 1.93 -5.68 -16.60
C ARG A 30 1.15 -4.38 -16.78
N TYR A 31 0.81 -3.69 -15.69
CA TYR A 31 0.17 -2.38 -15.77
C TYR A 31 1.08 -1.36 -16.45
N ALA A 32 2.34 -1.28 -16.05
CA ALA A 32 3.28 -0.32 -16.61
C ALA A 32 3.50 -0.56 -18.11
N GLU A 33 3.56 -1.82 -18.55
CA GLU A 33 3.69 -2.16 -19.97
C GLU A 33 2.43 -1.85 -20.78
N ILE A 34 1.24 -2.21 -20.29
CA ILE A 34 -0.01 -2.09 -21.05
C ILE A 34 -0.57 -0.66 -21.00
N MET A 35 -0.61 -0.07 -19.81
CA MET A 35 -1.31 1.20 -19.53
C MET A 35 -0.35 2.33 -19.18
N GLY A 36 0.81 2.02 -18.59
CA GLY A 36 1.75 3.01 -18.08
C GLY A 36 2.77 3.54 -19.09
N GLY A 37 2.70 3.13 -20.36
CA GLY A 37 3.65 3.59 -21.37
C GLY A 37 5.07 3.04 -21.22
N GLY A 38 5.22 1.86 -20.62
CA GLY A 38 6.48 1.13 -20.46
C GLY A 38 7.04 1.17 -19.04
N VAL A 39 7.60 0.06 -18.58
CA VAL A 39 8.20 -0.10 -17.23
C VAL A 39 9.29 0.92 -16.91
N GLU A 40 10.00 1.43 -17.93
CA GLU A 40 11.05 2.44 -17.79
C GLU A 40 10.55 3.77 -17.23
N ASN A 41 9.27 4.10 -17.47
CA ASN A 41 8.64 5.33 -16.98
C ASN A 41 8.21 5.24 -15.51
N TRP A 42 8.34 4.06 -14.90
CA TRP A 42 7.89 3.79 -13.54
C TRP A 42 9.05 3.39 -12.64
N VAL A 43 8.88 3.65 -11.35
CA VAL A 43 9.77 3.22 -10.28
C VAL A 43 9.02 2.21 -9.43
N PHE A 44 9.50 0.97 -9.43
CA PHE A 44 8.94 -0.14 -8.66
C PHE A 44 9.60 -0.18 -7.29
N THR A 45 8.81 -0.05 -6.24
CA THR A 45 9.25 -0.13 -4.85
C THR A 45 8.49 -1.25 -4.18
N THR A 46 9.21 -2.29 -3.77
CA THR A 46 8.62 -3.36 -2.97
C THR A 46 8.37 -2.83 -1.57
N VAL A 47 7.14 -2.98 -1.09
CA VAL A 47 6.71 -2.54 0.23
C VAL A 47 6.06 -3.73 0.93
N PRO A 48 6.22 -3.86 2.26
CA PRO A 48 5.46 -4.85 2.99
C PRO A 48 3.97 -4.55 2.84
N SER A 49 3.25 -5.47 2.20
CA SER A 49 1.80 -5.56 2.29
C SER A 49 1.51 -6.18 3.64
N VAL A 50 1.22 -5.32 4.61
CA VAL A 50 0.67 -5.82 5.84
C VAL A 50 -0.75 -6.27 5.49
N VAL A 51 -0.92 -7.56 5.20
CA VAL A 51 -2.20 -8.24 5.45
C VAL A 51 -2.29 -8.43 6.95
N ALA A 52 -2.18 -7.31 7.68
CA ALA A 52 -2.72 -7.26 9.00
C ALA A 52 -4.23 -7.34 8.77
N GLU A 53 -4.91 -8.08 9.62
CA GLU A 53 -6.34 -7.92 9.90
C GLU A 53 -6.70 -6.48 10.37
N TYR A 54 -5.80 -5.50 10.14
CA TYR A 54 -5.94 -4.07 10.37
C TYR A 54 -5.78 -3.31 9.03
N GLY A 55 -6.86 -3.21 8.27
CA GLY A 55 -7.17 -1.93 7.63
C GLY A 55 -6.78 -1.71 6.17
N TRP A 56 -6.60 -2.75 5.36
CA TRP A 56 -7.01 -2.67 3.94
C TRP A 56 -8.48 -3.08 3.76
N GLY A 57 -9.30 -2.83 4.78
CA GLY A 57 -10.74 -2.61 4.63
C GLY A 57 -11.02 -1.16 4.18
N PRO A 58 -12.24 -0.86 3.70
CA PRO A 58 -12.61 0.49 3.31
C PRO A 58 -12.53 1.42 4.53
N TYR A 59 -11.72 2.48 4.45
CA TYR A 59 -11.64 3.58 5.42
C TYR A 59 -11.17 3.22 6.86
N PRO A 60 -10.45 4.12 7.55
CA PRO A 60 -10.08 3.92 8.95
C PRO A 60 -11.29 4.14 9.87
N GLU A 61 -12.17 3.15 9.99
CA GLU A 61 -13.09 3.10 11.13
C GLU A 61 -12.43 2.38 12.31
N ARG A 62 -12.19 3.17 13.36
CA ARG A 62 -11.76 2.79 14.72
C ARG A 62 -10.27 2.51 14.91
N ALA A 63 -9.52 3.60 15.08
CA ALA A 63 -8.52 3.61 16.14
C ALA A 63 -9.21 3.26 17.47
N PRO A 64 -8.69 2.31 18.27
CA PRO A 64 -9.24 2.06 19.59
C PRO A 64 -9.05 3.35 20.39
N ARG A 65 -10.17 3.96 20.81
CA ARG A 65 -10.14 4.99 21.84
C ARG A 65 -9.52 4.32 23.06
N THR A 66 -8.25 4.58 23.31
CA THR A 66 -7.63 4.41 24.62
C THR A 66 -8.47 5.25 25.57
N ARG A 67 -9.41 4.58 26.25
CA ARG A 67 -10.10 5.17 27.39
C ARG A 67 -9.03 5.27 28.47
N GLN A 68 -8.35 6.40 28.49
CA GLN A 68 -7.62 6.90 29.64
C GLN A 68 -8.64 6.86 30.79
N LEU A 69 -8.56 5.83 31.63
CA LEU A 69 -9.25 5.84 32.91
C LEU A 69 -8.58 6.95 33.70
N GLU A 70 -9.23 8.11 33.69
CA GLU A 70 -8.94 9.18 34.62
C GLU A 70 -9.17 8.61 36.02
N ALA A 71 -8.11 8.65 36.82
CA ALA A 71 -8.15 8.32 38.24
C ALA A 71 -9.23 9.19 38.90
N VAL A 72 -10.29 8.55 39.36
CA VAL A 72 -11.21 9.17 40.33
C VAL A 72 -10.50 9.16 41.69
N GLY A 73 -10.50 10.32 42.34
CA GLY A 73 -9.76 10.60 43.57
C GLY A 73 -10.28 9.90 44.82
#